data_AF-A0A954HZ79-F1
#
_entry.id   AF-A0A954HZ79-F1
#
_cell.length_a   1.000
_cell.length_b   1.000
_cell.length_c   1.000
_cell.angle_alpha   90.00
_cell.angle_beta   90.00
_cell.angle_gamma   90.00
#
_symmetry.space_group_name_H-M   'P 1'
#
loop_
_entity.id
_entity.type
_entity.pdbx_description
1 polymer ?
#
loop_
_entity_poly.entity_id
_entity_poly.type
_entity_poly.pdbx_seq_one_letter_code
_entity_poly.pdbx_strand_id
1 'polypeptide(L)'
;HSFPASEGMGYGEPSPTPMVEISEDATLYTLEEAQRVGIRVKGAEPEVEVCPVCNQVPCVCDEEDNEDPSGGSVPSHFAGEGTPAHAFQAIVDQCHDHDVTSLARLFIRVEGMGKDAARDVRSLGLAIPQIGKAQYQIEQRLILEFEGGEKFQSEFRGSWDRYKRIKSVTDQLSQEASNASVRMVVKADFESGLPLEGDQFQTIRDVLESLAMGKVSVDGQPQKQGATSE
;
A
#
# COMPACT_ATOMS: atom_id res chain seq x y z
N HIS A 1 36.05 -20.28 -19.96
CA HIS A 1 36.28 -18.86 -19.66
C HIS A 1 36.13 -18.68 -18.16
N SER A 2 37.22 -18.36 -17.46
CA SER A 2 37.27 -18.14 -16.01
C SER A 2 37.30 -16.64 -15.70
N PHE A 3 36.63 -16.20 -14.63
CA PHE A 3 36.49 -14.80 -14.25
C PHE A 3 37.29 -14.50 -12.97
N PRO A 4 37.93 -13.32 -12.87
CA PRO A 4 38.77 -12.95 -11.72
C PRO A 4 37.96 -12.58 -10.47
N ALA A 5 38.50 -12.90 -9.30
CA ALA A 5 37.88 -12.70 -7.98
C ALA A 5 37.63 -11.22 -7.60
N SER A 6 38.26 -10.27 -8.31
CA SER A 6 38.06 -8.82 -8.15
C SER A 6 36.65 -8.34 -8.48
N GLU A 7 35.82 -9.19 -9.10
CA GLU A 7 34.45 -8.86 -9.48
C GLU A 7 33.41 -9.06 -8.36
N GLY A 8 33.82 -9.54 -7.17
CA GLY A 8 32.92 -9.59 -6.00
C GLY A 8 31.68 -10.48 -6.19
N MET A 9 31.87 -11.71 -6.69
CA MET A 9 30.77 -12.65 -6.93
C MET A 9 30.77 -13.83 -5.94
N GLY A 10 29.59 -14.15 -5.39
CA GLY A 10 29.35 -15.35 -4.58
C GLY A 10 28.98 -16.59 -5.42
N TYR A 11 29.27 -17.78 -4.88
CA TYR A 11 29.08 -19.09 -5.52
C TYR A 11 27.95 -19.88 -4.85
N GLY A 12 27.12 -20.59 -5.62
CA GLY A 12 26.03 -21.46 -5.15
C GLY A 12 26.09 -22.88 -5.72
N GLU A 13 25.16 -23.74 -5.29
CA GLU A 13 25.12 -25.20 -5.55
C GLU A 13 25.23 -25.66 -7.02
N PRO A 14 24.71 -24.94 -8.04
CA PRO A 14 24.90 -25.32 -9.45
C PRO A 14 26.22 -24.83 -10.06
N SER A 15 27.11 -24.20 -9.29
CA SER A 15 28.35 -23.61 -9.82
C SER A 15 29.45 -24.67 -10.01
N PRO A 16 30.25 -24.60 -11.08
CA PRO A 16 31.42 -25.47 -11.21
C PRO A 16 32.39 -25.21 -10.04
N THR A 17 33.02 -26.28 -9.54
CA THR A 17 33.92 -26.23 -8.38
C THR A 17 34.98 -25.13 -8.58
N PRO A 18 34.98 -24.08 -7.73
CA PRO A 18 35.88 -22.96 -7.94
C PRO A 18 37.32 -23.34 -7.62
N MET A 19 38.27 -22.78 -8.38
CA MET A 19 39.65 -22.69 -7.89
C MET A 19 39.67 -21.70 -6.74
N VAL A 20 39.99 -22.18 -5.53
CA VAL A 20 40.16 -21.35 -4.35
C VAL A 20 41.56 -20.76 -4.38
N GLU A 21 41.66 -19.47 -4.65
CA GLU A 21 42.86 -18.68 -4.43
C GLU A 21 42.72 -18.01 -3.06
N ILE A 22 43.54 -18.42 -2.09
CA ILE A 22 43.53 -17.84 -0.74
C ILE A 22 44.36 -16.55 -0.81
N SER A 23 43.67 -15.42 -0.94
CA SER A 23 44.22 -14.07 -0.74
C SER A 23 43.82 -13.57 0.65
N GLU A 24 44.72 -12.87 1.33
CA GLU A 24 44.53 -12.35 2.69
C GLU A 24 43.49 -11.19 2.76
N ASP A 25 42.98 -10.71 1.61
CA ASP A 25 42.06 -9.57 1.51
C ASP A 25 40.58 -9.97 1.27
N ALA A 26 40.17 -11.21 1.54
CA ALA A 26 38.79 -11.66 1.36
C ALA A 26 37.99 -11.66 2.67
N THR A 27 36.92 -10.85 2.74
CA THR A 27 35.95 -10.89 3.86
C THR A 27 34.73 -11.72 3.48
N LEU A 28 34.43 -12.76 4.27
CA LEU A 28 33.25 -13.60 4.10
C LEU A 28 32.07 -13.02 4.88
N TYR A 29 30.94 -12.83 4.20
CA TYR A 29 29.68 -12.41 4.83
C TYR A 29 28.73 -13.59 4.97
N THR A 30 27.90 -13.58 6.03
CA THR A 30 26.70 -14.40 6.09
C THR A 30 25.62 -13.82 5.17
N LEU A 31 24.63 -14.63 4.76
CA LEU A 31 23.57 -14.18 3.84
C LEU A 31 22.77 -12.99 4.40
N GLU A 32 22.40 -13.02 5.68
CA GLU A 32 21.71 -11.92 6.35
C GLU A 32 22.55 -10.64 6.35
N GLU A 33 23.85 -10.76 6.59
CA GLU A 33 24.75 -9.62 6.64
C GLU A 33 24.99 -9.03 5.24
N ALA A 34 25.12 -9.90 4.24
CA ALA A 34 25.20 -9.50 2.84
C ALA A 34 23.96 -8.70 2.40
N GLN A 35 22.76 -9.12 2.81
CA GLN A 35 21.52 -8.37 2.56
C GLN A 35 21.50 -7.03 3.30
N ARG A 36 21.93 -7.00 4.57
CA ARG A 36 22.00 -5.77 5.39
C ARG A 36 22.91 -4.71 4.77
N VAL A 37 24.02 -5.13 4.17
CA VAL A 37 24.99 -4.23 3.53
C VAL A 37 24.78 -4.07 2.02
N GLY A 38 23.69 -4.59 1.47
CA GLY A 38 23.30 -4.40 0.07
C GLY A 38 24.14 -5.17 -0.96
N ILE A 39 24.83 -6.24 -0.54
CA ILE A 39 25.57 -7.14 -1.44
C ILE A 39 24.57 -8.02 -2.19
N ARG A 40 24.51 -7.88 -3.51
CA ARG A 40 23.63 -8.67 -4.37
C ARG A 40 24.04 -10.14 -4.38
N VAL A 41 23.16 -11.03 -3.96
CA VAL A 41 23.39 -12.49 -3.97
C VAL A 41 23.01 -13.06 -5.33
N LYS A 42 23.98 -13.64 -6.03
CA LYS A 42 23.79 -14.22 -7.36
C LYS A 42 22.90 -15.47 -7.27
N GLY A 43 21.74 -15.45 -7.93
CA GLY A 43 20.79 -16.56 -7.97
C GLY A 43 19.59 -16.44 -7.01
N ALA A 44 19.55 -15.40 -6.17
CA ALA A 44 18.30 -15.04 -5.50
C ALA A 44 17.35 -14.43 -6.55
N GLU A 45 16.18 -15.03 -6.73
CA GLU A 45 15.11 -14.36 -7.47
C GLU A 45 14.84 -13.04 -6.73
N PRO A 46 14.95 -11.88 -7.41
CA PRO A 46 14.59 -10.63 -6.78
C PRO A 46 13.15 -10.77 -6.31
N GLU A 47 12.86 -10.47 -5.04
CA GLU A 47 11.48 -10.30 -4.60
C GLU A 47 10.91 -9.19 -5.46
N VAL A 48 10.11 -9.60 -6.44
CA VAL A 48 9.52 -8.69 -7.38
C VAL A 48 8.40 -8.01 -6.62
N GLU A 49 8.67 -6.83 -6.08
CA GLU A 49 7.66 -5.99 -5.44
C GLU A 49 6.58 -5.67 -6.47
N VAL A 50 5.49 -6.43 -6.41
CA VAL A 50 4.33 -6.22 -7.27
C VAL A 50 3.70 -4.90 -6.86
N CYS A 51 3.48 -4.01 -7.82
CA CYS A 51 2.90 -2.71 -7.52
C CYS A 51 1.55 -2.90 -6.80
N PRO A 52 1.35 -2.32 -5.61
CA PRO A 52 0.10 -2.47 -4.86
C PRO A 52 -1.10 -1.78 -5.53
N VAL A 53 -0.86 -1.00 -6.59
CA VAL A 53 -1.88 -0.25 -7.35
C VAL A 53 -2.39 -1.06 -8.56
N CYS A 54 -1.49 -1.57 -9.42
CA CYS A 54 -1.87 -2.31 -10.65
C CYS A 54 -1.65 -3.82 -10.58
N ASN A 55 -0.94 -4.31 -9.56
CA ASN A 55 -0.62 -5.73 -9.37
C ASN A 55 0.11 -6.36 -10.58
N GLN A 56 0.89 -5.56 -11.32
CA GLN A 56 1.71 -5.96 -12.47
C GLN A 56 3.20 -5.67 -12.23
N VAL A 57 4.05 -6.34 -13.01
CA VAL A 57 5.50 -6.16 -13.05
C VAL A 57 5.96 -6.19 -14.53
N PRO A 58 6.58 -5.12 -15.06
CA PRO A 58 6.88 -3.85 -14.40
C PRO A 58 5.63 -3.04 -14.05
N CYS A 59 5.74 -2.13 -13.08
CA CYS A 59 4.66 -1.23 -12.69
C CYS A 59 4.36 -0.26 -13.84
N VAL A 60 3.11 -0.24 -14.32
CA VAL A 60 2.64 0.75 -15.31
C VAL A 60 2.05 2.00 -14.66
N CYS A 61 2.07 2.10 -13.32
CA CYS A 61 1.55 3.29 -12.62
C CYS A 61 2.53 4.46 -12.63
N ASP A 62 3.83 4.17 -12.76
CA ASP A 62 4.93 5.16 -12.78
C ASP A 62 5.60 5.26 -14.16
N GLU A 63 5.02 4.64 -15.20
CA GLU A 63 5.43 4.96 -16.57
C GLU A 63 4.94 6.39 -16.83
N GLU A 64 5.82 7.36 -16.54
CA GLU A 64 5.81 8.67 -17.17
C GLU A 64 5.80 8.39 -18.68
N ASP A 65 4.58 8.36 -19.24
CA ASP A 65 4.32 8.30 -20.68
C ASP A 65 5.09 9.45 -21.32
N ASN A 66 6.33 9.14 -21.71
CA ASN A 66 7.12 9.97 -22.57
C ASN A 66 6.41 9.98 -23.92
N GLU A 67 5.95 11.19 -24.27
CA GLU A 67 5.62 11.66 -25.62
C GLU A 67 4.15 11.56 -26.06
N ASP A 68 3.34 12.55 -25.68
CA ASP A 68 2.73 13.47 -26.66
C ASP A 68 2.40 14.86 -26.01
N PRO A 69 2.97 15.99 -26.46
CA PRO A 69 2.67 17.32 -25.91
C PRO A 69 1.29 17.88 -26.28
N SER A 70 0.39 17.06 -26.86
CA SER A 70 -0.81 17.56 -27.57
C SER A 70 -2.09 16.75 -27.36
N GLY A 71 -2.16 15.84 -26.39
CA GLY A 71 -3.36 15.02 -26.14
C GLY A 71 -3.62 14.81 -24.66
N GLY A 72 -4.57 15.56 -24.09
CA GLY A 72 -4.95 15.47 -22.67
C GLY A 72 -5.54 14.11 -22.31
N SER A 73 -4.70 13.17 -21.90
CA SER A 73 -5.14 11.93 -21.28
C SER A 73 -5.45 12.21 -19.80
N VAL A 74 -6.66 11.82 -19.37
CA VAL A 74 -7.04 11.89 -17.95
C VAL A 74 -6.15 10.91 -17.17
N PRO A 75 -5.53 11.32 -16.04
CA PRO A 75 -4.74 10.44 -15.21
C PRO A 75 -5.49 9.18 -14.79
N SER A 76 -4.78 8.06 -14.67
CA SER A 76 -5.37 6.78 -14.28
C SER A 76 -5.77 6.73 -12.80
N HIS A 77 -5.22 7.62 -11.98
CA HIS A 77 -5.49 7.78 -10.56
C HIS A 77 -5.18 9.20 -10.10
N PHE A 78 -5.79 9.61 -8.98
CA PHE A 78 -5.55 10.86 -8.28
C PHE A 78 -5.19 10.55 -6.83
N ALA A 79 -4.22 11.25 -6.26
CA ALA A 79 -3.70 10.91 -4.93
C ALA A 79 -3.67 12.12 -3.98
N GLY A 80 -4.04 11.92 -2.72
CA GLY A 80 -3.99 12.94 -1.68
C GLY A 80 -3.48 12.38 -0.36
N GLU A 81 -2.71 13.18 0.37
CA GLU A 81 -2.21 12.80 1.69
C GLU A 81 -2.38 13.92 2.71
N GLY A 82 -2.57 13.56 3.98
CA GLY A 82 -2.65 14.51 5.08
C GLY A 82 -3.75 14.17 6.06
N THR A 83 -4.34 15.17 6.69
CA THR A 83 -5.62 14.98 7.41
C THR A 83 -6.71 14.56 6.42
N PRO A 84 -7.81 13.94 6.88
CA PRO A 84 -8.90 13.57 5.97
C PRO A 84 -9.41 14.75 5.12
N ALA A 85 -9.57 15.95 5.68
CA ALA A 85 -9.91 17.12 4.87
C ALA A 85 -8.90 17.41 3.76
N HIS A 86 -7.60 17.50 4.10
CA HIS A 86 -6.58 17.85 3.11
C HIS A 86 -6.43 16.77 2.03
N ALA A 87 -6.44 15.50 2.42
CA ALA A 87 -6.31 14.39 1.47
C ALA A 87 -7.48 14.35 0.48
N PHE A 88 -8.72 14.53 0.95
CA PHE A 88 -9.89 14.55 0.08
C PHE A 88 -9.96 15.82 -0.77
N GLN A 89 -9.55 16.98 -0.24
CA GLN A 89 -9.48 18.21 -1.02
C GLN A 89 -8.49 18.08 -2.17
N ALA A 90 -7.32 17.47 -1.94
CA ALA A 90 -6.34 17.22 -2.99
C ALA A 90 -6.90 16.35 -4.14
N ILE A 91 -7.76 15.37 -3.83
CA ILE A 91 -8.46 14.57 -4.85
C ILE A 91 -9.42 15.43 -5.66
N VAL A 92 -10.21 16.28 -4.99
CA VAL A 92 -11.18 17.18 -5.66
C VAL A 92 -10.46 18.14 -6.60
N ASP A 93 -9.39 18.78 -6.13
CA ASP A 93 -8.61 19.75 -6.90
C ASP A 93 -8.05 19.09 -8.17
N GLN A 94 -7.38 17.93 -8.03
CA GLN A 94 -6.84 17.20 -9.18
C GLN A 94 -7.93 16.72 -10.15
N CYS A 95 -9.08 16.25 -9.64
CA CYS A 95 -10.16 15.83 -10.51
C CYS A 95 -10.75 17.01 -11.30
N HIS A 96 -10.89 18.19 -10.67
CA HIS A 96 -11.38 19.40 -11.33
C HIS A 96 -10.41 19.87 -12.43
N ASP A 97 -9.11 19.79 -12.18
CA ASP A 97 -8.08 20.12 -13.19
C ASP A 97 -8.16 19.24 -14.45
N HIS A 98 -8.81 18.06 -14.34
CA HIS A 98 -8.95 17.07 -15.41
C HIS A 98 -10.42 16.80 -15.83
N ASP A 99 -11.36 17.69 -15.50
CA ASP A 99 -12.79 17.55 -15.82
C ASP A 99 -13.44 16.22 -15.37
N VAL A 100 -12.88 15.60 -14.31
CA VAL A 100 -13.42 14.39 -13.70
C VAL A 100 -14.44 14.77 -12.65
N THR A 101 -15.65 14.24 -12.78
CA THR A 101 -16.77 14.53 -11.85
C THR A 101 -17.11 13.36 -10.93
N SER A 102 -16.57 12.18 -11.20
CA SER A 102 -16.89 10.95 -10.47
C SER A 102 -15.75 9.94 -10.43
N LEU A 103 -15.66 9.22 -9.32
CA LEU A 103 -14.68 8.15 -9.10
C LEU A 103 -15.35 6.78 -9.17
N ALA A 104 -14.77 5.82 -9.89
CA ALA A 104 -15.22 4.43 -9.85
C ALA A 104 -14.77 3.72 -8.56
N ARG A 105 -13.62 4.14 -8.01
CA ARG A 105 -13.00 3.50 -6.86
C ARG A 105 -12.27 4.51 -5.99
N LEU A 106 -12.31 4.28 -4.69
CA LEU A 106 -11.55 5.01 -3.70
C LEU A 106 -10.74 4.04 -2.84
N PHE A 107 -9.48 4.34 -2.58
CA PHE A 107 -8.65 3.68 -1.60
C PHE A 107 -8.34 4.63 -0.46
N ILE A 108 -8.58 4.20 0.77
CA ILE A 108 -8.21 4.94 1.98
C ILE A 108 -7.19 4.11 2.72
N ARG A 109 -6.01 4.68 2.96
CA ARG A 109 -4.88 4.02 3.59
C ARG A 109 -4.50 4.70 4.88
N VAL A 110 -4.26 3.87 5.90
CA VAL A 110 -3.64 4.26 7.17
C VAL A 110 -2.43 3.37 7.36
N GLU A 111 -1.29 3.97 7.67
CA GLU A 111 -0.05 3.26 7.95
C GLU A 111 0.70 3.98 9.07
N GLY A 112 1.33 3.23 9.97
CA GLY A 112 2.12 3.82 11.04
C GLY A 112 2.52 2.83 12.12
N MET A 113 3.10 3.39 13.17
CA MET A 113 3.57 2.65 14.35
C MET A 113 3.02 3.27 15.64
N GLY A 114 3.05 2.49 16.71
CA GLY A 114 2.60 2.88 18.03
C GLY A 114 1.07 2.89 18.19
N LYS A 115 0.62 3.40 19.34
CA LYS A 115 -0.79 3.35 19.77
C LYS A 115 -1.71 4.19 18.89
N ASP A 116 -1.22 5.32 18.37
CA ASP A 116 -2.01 6.20 17.49
C ASP A 116 -2.34 5.50 16.17
N ALA A 117 -1.38 4.78 15.57
CA ALA A 117 -1.63 4.04 14.34
C ALA A 117 -2.63 2.90 14.55
N ALA A 118 -2.54 2.17 15.67
CA ALA A 118 -3.52 1.15 16.04
C ALA A 118 -4.93 1.74 16.27
N ARG A 119 -5.01 2.93 16.87
CA ARG A 119 -6.27 3.68 17.02
C ARG A 119 -6.84 4.07 15.65
N ASP A 120 -6.02 4.57 14.74
CA ASP A 120 -6.46 5.03 13.43
C ASP A 120 -6.99 3.88 12.55
N VAL A 121 -6.36 2.71 12.61
CA VAL A 121 -6.88 1.48 11.97
C VAL A 121 -8.23 1.06 12.55
N ARG A 122 -8.40 1.15 13.87
CA ARG A 122 -9.70 0.89 14.51
C ARG A 122 -10.75 1.89 14.05
N SER A 123 -10.41 3.19 14.03
CA SER A 123 -11.27 4.26 13.55
C SER A 123 -11.69 4.01 12.09
N LEU A 124 -10.76 3.66 11.21
CA LEU A 124 -11.08 3.33 9.82
C LEU A 124 -12.03 2.12 9.73
N GLY A 125 -11.81 1.09 10.56
CA GLY A 125 -12.72 -0.03 10.70
C GLY A 125 -14.11 0.36 11.20
N LEU A 126 -14.26 1.42 12.00
CA LEU A 126 -15.55 1.95 12.45
C LEU A 126 -16.20 2.86 11.40
N ALA A 127 -15.41 3.50 10.54
CA ALA A 127 -15.89 4.38 9.48
C ALA A 127 -16.63 3.62 8.37
N ILE A 128 -16.12 2.45 7.96
CA ILE A 128 -16.67 1.67 6.82
C ILE A 128 -18.21 1.54 6.80
N PRO A 129 -18.89 1.15 7.90
CA PRO A 129 -20.36 1.06 7.88
C PRO A 129 -21.10 2.41 7.82
N GLN A 130 -20.41 3.53 8.07
CA GLN A 130 -20.99 4.88 8.15
C GLN A 130 -20.81 5.67 6.85
N ILE A 131 -19.82 5.33 6.03
CA ILE A 131 -19.42 6.09 4.84
C ILE A 131 -20.23 5.77 3.56
N GLY A 132 -21.38 5.12 3.72
CA GLY A 132 -22.34 4.87 2.64
C GLY A 132 -22.25 3.50 1.98
N LYS A 133 -22.82 3.38 0.77
CA LYS A 133 -22.88 2.13 0.02
C LYS A 133 -21.71 2.04 -0.97
N ALA A 134 -20.95 0.96 -0.87
CA ALA A 134 -19.95 0.53 -1.85
C ALA A 134 -19.68 -0.96 -1.66
N GLN A 135 -18.97 -1.58 -2.60
CA GLN A 135 -18.36 -2.89 -2.33
C GLN A 135 -16.99 -2.67 -1.68
N TYR A 136 -16.82 -3.17 -0.45
CA TYR A 136 -15.62 -2.94 0.34
C TYR A 136 -14.70 -4.16 0.36
N GLN A 137 -13.43 -3.92 0.04
CA GLN A 137 -12.32 -4.86 0.23
C GLN A 137 -11.30 -4.26 1.20
N ILE A 138 -10.81 -5.10 2.11
CA ILE A 138 -9.89 -4.71 3.16
C ILE A 138 -8.60 -5.47 2.99
N GLU A 139 -7.49 -4.75 3.02
CA GLU A 139 -6.15 -5.30 3.14
C GLU A 139 -5.55 -4.77 4.44
N GLN A 140 -5.20 -5.66 5.37
CA GLN A 140 -4.64 -5.29 6.66
C GLN A 140 -3.39 -6.12 6.95
N ARG A 141 -2.32 -5.44 7.33
CA ARG A 141 -1.16 -6.03 8.00
C ARG A 141 -1.05 -5.42 9.39
N LEU A 142 -1.00 -6.26 10.40
CA LEU A 142 -0.97 -5.85 11.81
C LEU A 142 0.09 -6.67 12.52
N ILE A 143 1.04 -5.98 13.15
CA ILE A 143 2.04 -6.53 14.04
C ILE A 143 1.86 -5.86 15.39
N LEU A 144 1.65 -6.66 16.42
CA LEU A 144 1.50 -6.23 17.80
C LEU A 144 2.61 -6.85 18.64
N GLU A 145 3.23 -6.03 19.46
CA GLU A 145 4.26 -6.44 20.42
C GLU A 145 3.72 -6.20 21.83
N PHE A 146 3.97 -7.14 22.72
CA PHE A 146 3.59 -7.07 24.12
C PHE A 146 4.82 -7.12 25.02
N GLU A 147 4.64 -6.86 26.31
CA GLU A 147 5.70 -7.05 27.29
C GLU A 147 6.16 -8.51 27.33
N GLY A 148 7.41 -8.76 27.76
CA GLY A 148 7.95 -10.13 27.81
C GLY A 148 8.33 -10.75 26.46
N GLY A 149 8.27 -9.98 25.37
CA GLY A 149 8.69 -10.43 24.03
C GLY A 149 7.62 -11.20 23.27
N GLU A 150 6.38 -11.24 23.77
CA GLU A 150 5.25 -11.83 23.06
C GLU A 150 4.89 -10.99 21.84
N LYS A 151 4.47 -11.67 20.76
CA LYS A 151 4.16 -11.04 19.47
C LYS A 151 2.93 -11.67 18.84
N PHE A 152 2.06 -10.83 18.30
CA PHE A 152 0.97 -11.25 17.43
C PHE A 152 1.14 -10.62 16.06
N GLN A 153 0.98 -11.41 15.01
CA GLN A 153 1.03 -10.93 13.63
C GLN A 153 -0.17 -11.47 12.86
N SER A 154 -0.81 -10.60 12.08
CA SER A 154 -1.88 -10.98 11.18
C SER A 154 -1.78 -10.25 9.86
N GLU A 155 -2.16 -10.97 8.80
CA GLU A 155 -2.35 -10.46 7.47
C GLU A 155 -3.73 -10.89 6.98
N PHE A 156 -4.50 -9.94 6.47
CA PHE A 156 -5.86 -10.16 6.02
C PHE A 156 -6.07 -9.47 4.67
N ARG A 157 -6.68 -10.21 3.74
CA ARG A 157 -7.19 -9.69 2.47
C ARG A 157 -8.57 -10.27 2.22
N GLY A 158 -9.60 -9.44 2.13
CA GLY A 158 -10.95 -9.95 1.90
C GLY A 158 -12.05 -8.92 2.02
N SER A 159 -13.30 -9.39 1.98
CA SER A 159 -14.47 -8.52 2.10
C SER A 159 -14.64 -7.95 3.52
N TRP A 160 -15.35 -6.82 3.61
CA TRP A 160 -15.79 -6.25 4.88
C TRP A 160 -16.54 -7.25 5.78
N ASP A 161 -17.38 -8.11 5.21
CA ASP A 161 -18.14 -9.11 5.98
C ASP A 161 -17.26 -10.11 6.72
N ARG A 162 -16.15 -10.53 6.10
CA ARG A 162 -15.17 -11.42 6.75
C ARG A 162 -14.30 -10.62 7.72
N TYR A 163 -13.90 -9.41 7.34
CA TYR A 163 -13.08 -8.55 8.17
C TYR A 163 -13.72 -8.23 9.54
N LYS A 164 -15.04 -8.03 9.60
CA LYS A 164 -15.77 -7.78 10.87
C LYS A 164 -15.44 -8.80 11.98
N ARG A 165 -15.18 -10.06 11.62
CA ARG A 165 -14.86 -11.14 12.58
C ARG A 165 -13.43 -11.06 13.08
N ILE A 166 -12.51 -10.60 12.23
CA ILE A 166 -11.10 -10.41 12.57
C ILE A 166 -10.93 -9.14 13.40
N LYS A 167 -11.64 -8.07 13.01
CA LYS A 167 -11.61 -6.75 13.65
C LYS A 167 -11.78 -6.84 15.17
N SER A 168 -12.76 -7.60 15.67
CA SER A 168 -13.02 -7.69 17.10
C SER A 168 -11.85 -8.27 17.89
N VAL A 169 -11.15 -9.26 17.31
CA VAL A 169 -9.98 -9.90 17.94
C VAL A 169 -8.79 -8.95 17.90
N THR A 170 -8.51 -8.38 16.73
CA THR A 170 -7.39 -7.46 16.56
C THR A 170 -7.56 -6.19 17.41
N ASP A 171 -8.79 -5.71 17.58
CA ASP A 171 -9.10 -4.52 18.38
C ASP A 171 -8.80 -4.72 19.86
N GLN A 172 -9.07 -5.90 20.42
CA GLN A 172 -8.76 -6.23 21.81
C GLN A 172 -7.25 -6.32 22.01
N LEU A 173 -6.58 -7.12 21.19
CA LEU A 173 -5.12 -7.30 21.26
C LEU A 173 -4.37 -5.97 21.09
N SER A 174 -4.85 -5.08 20.22
CA SER A 174 -4.23 -3.78 20.00
C SER A 174 -4.30 -2.84 21.20
N GLN A 175 -5.22 -3.06 22.16
CA GLN A 175 -5.31 -2.26 23.39
C GLN A 175 -4.28 -2.71 24.43
N GLU A 176 -3.95 -4.00 24.42
CA GLU A 176 -3.00 -4.63 25.34
C GLU A 176 -1.55 -4.50 24.87
N ALA A 177 -1.35 -4.33 23.56
CA ALA A 177 -0.03 -4.19 22.96
C ALA A 177 0.73 -2.97 23.50
N SER A 178 2.02 -3.17 23.80
CA SER A 178 2.94 -2.10 24.16
C SER A 178 3.35 -1.29 22.93
N ASN A 179 3.42 -1.95 21.77
CA ASN A 179 3.73 -1.34 20.49
C ASN A 179 2.93 -2.01 19.35
N ALA A 180 2.70 -1.26 18.27
CA ALA A 180 2.00 -1.76 17.10
C ALA A 180 2.67 -1.23 15.82
N SER A 181 2.67 -2.03 14.77
CA SER A 181 2.97 -1.61 13.41
C SER A 181 1.81 -2.06 12.53
N VAL A 182 1.20 -1.10 11.83
CA VAL A 182 -0.06 -1.33 11.14
C VAL A 182 -0.02 -0.72 9.75
N ARG A 183 -0.68 -1.43 8.83
CA ARG A 183 -1.06 -0.91 7.52
C ARG A 183 -2.45 -1.43 7.20
N MET A 184 -3.37 -0.55 6.87
CA MET A 184 -4.71 -0.90 6.44
C MET A 184 -5.05 -0.11 5.18
N VAL A 185 -5.55 -0.81 4.17
CA VAL A 185 -6.14 -0.23 2.97
C VAL A 185 -7.61 -0.66 2.91
N VAL A 186 -8.48 0.34 2.82
CA VAL A 186 -9.89 0.14 2.50
C VAL A 186 -10.10 0.54 1.05
N LYS A 187 -10.44 -0.44 0.23
CA LYS A 187 -10.87 -0.23 -1.14
C LYS A 187 -12.40 -0.20 -1.19
N ALA A 188 -12.95 0.85 -1.75
CA ALA A 188 -14.38 1.04 -1.98
C ALA A 188 -14.64 1.11 -3.49
N ASP A 189 -15.37 0.13 -4.03
CA ASP A 189 -15.83 0.09 -5.42
C ASP A 189 -17.27 0.61 -5.51
N PHE A 190 -17.50 1.63 -6.36
CA PHE A 190 -18.80 2.30 -6.54
C PHE A 190 -19.39 1.95 -7.91
N GLU A 191 -20.44 1.11 -7.92
CA GLU A 191 -21.05 0.60 -9.16
C GLU A 191 -21.53 1.70 -10.11
N SER A 192 -22.12 2.78 -9.56
CA SER A 192 -22.60 3.93 -10.33
C SER A 192 -21.64 5.12 -10.31
N GLY A 193 -20.41 4.93 -9.80
CA GLY A 193 -19.48 6.02 -9.50
C GLY A 193 -19.81 6.76 -8.20
N LEU A 194 -18.82 7.47 -7.69
CA LEU A 194 -18.88 8.37 -6.54
C LEU A 194 -18.74 9.81 -7.03
N PRO A 195 -19.83 10.60 -7.12
CA PRO A 195 -19.75 12.01 -7.51
C PRO A 195 -18.96 12.82 -6.49
N LEU A 196 -18.03 13.66 -6.96
CA LEU A 196 -17.16 14.48 -6.08
C LEU A 196 -17.92 15.54 -5.29
N GLU A 197 -18.97 16.09 -5.90
CA GLU A 197 -19.89 17.04 -5.25
C GLU A 197 -21.07 16.33 -4.54
N GLY A 198 -21.06 14.99 -4.50
CA GLY A 198 -22.15 14.21 -3.93
C GLY A 198 -22.08 14.08 -2.41
N ASP A 199 -23.25 13.93 -1.77
CA ASP A 199 -23.39 13.76 -0.32
C ASP A 199 -22.51 12.62 0.23
N GLN A 200 -22.37 11.52 -0.51
CA GLN A 200 -21.57 10.38 -0.06
C GLN A 200 -20.07 10.71 0.00
N PHE A 201 -19.53 11.48 -0.96
CA PHE A 201 -18.12 11.90 -0.94
C PHE A 201 -17.83 12.76 0.29
N GLN A 202 -18.70 13.74 0.55
CA GLN A 202 -18.63 14.58 1.75
C GLN A 202 -18.77 13.75 3.03
N THR A 203 -19.73 12.81 3.07
CA THR A 203 -19.94 11.90 4.21
C THR A 203 -18.70 11.08 4.51
N ILE A 204 -18.01 10.54 3.50
CA ILE A 204 -16.76 9.78 3.71
C ILE A 204 -15.74 10.66 4.44
N ARG A 205 -15.48 11.86 3.93
CA ARG A 205 -14.52 12.81 4.52
C ARG A 205 -14.90 13.14 5.97
N ASP A 206 -16.15 13.58 6.17
CA ASP A 206 -16.62 14.10 7.46
C ASP A 206 -16.63 12.99 8.54
N VAL A 207 -16.96 11.75 8.17
CA VAL A 207 -16.88 10.61 9.09
C VAL A 207 -15.43 10.38 9.53
N LEU A 208 -14.46 10.37 8.61
CA LEU A 208 -13.05 10.17 8.95
C LEU A 208 -12.53 11.30 9.85
N GLU A 209 -12.95 12.54 9.63
CA GLU A 209 -12.63 13.68 10.50
C GLU A 209 -13.25 13.54 11.89
N SER A 210 -14.53 13.14 11.96
CA SER A 210 -15.24 12.98 13.24
C SER A 210 -14.62 11.90 14.14
N LEU A 211 -13.97 10.91 13.53
CA LEU A 211 -13.23 9.86 14.22
C LEU A 211 -11.80 10.28 14.62
N ALA A 212 -11.48 11.56 14.42
CA ALA A 212 -10.21 12.21 14.76
C ALA A 212 -8.99 11.46 14.22
N MET A 213 -9.11 10.84 13.04
CA MET A 213 -8.02 10.09 12.41
C MET A 213 -6.82 10.99 12.14
N GLY A 214 -5.62 10.42 12.29
CA GLY A 214 -4.37 11.09 11.96
C GLY A 214 -4.16 11.24 10.45
N LYS A 215 -2.92 11.03 10.01
CA LYS A 215 -2.57 11.10 8.59
C LYS A 215 -3.21 9.93 7.83
N VAL A 216 -3.85 10.22 6.71
CA VAL A 216 -4.36 9.24 5.74
C VAL A 216 -3.75 9.51 4.36
N SER A 217 -3.66 8.46 3.55
CA SER A 217 -3.44 8.57 2.11
C SER A 217 -4.70 8.10 1.39
N VAL A 218 -5.15 8.87 0.40
CA VAL A 218 -6.37 8.62 -0.36
C VAL A 218 -5.98 8.54 -1.84
N ASP A 219 -6.48 7.53 -2.53
CA ASP A 219 -6.30 7.36 -3.98
C ASP A 219 -7.66 7.15 -4.63
N GLY A 220 -7.93 7.89 -5.71
CA GLY A 220 -9.17 7.83 -6.46
C GLY A 220 -8.93 7.40 -7.91
N GLN A 221 -9.64 6.37 -8.37
CA GLN A 221 -9.65 6.02 -9.79
C GLN A 221 -10.88 6.66 -10.46
N PRO A 222 -10.70 7.45 -11.54
CA PRO A 222 -11.81 8.07 -12.24
C PRO A 222 -12.76 7.02 -12.79
N GLN A 223 -14.05 7.36 -12.83
CA GLN A 223 -14.99 6.58 -13.61
C GLN A 223 -14.69 6.80 -15.10
N LYS A 224 -14.34 5.72 -15.81
CA LYS A 224 -14.22 5.79 -17.27
C LYS A 224 -15.57 6.24 -17.82
N GLN A 225 -15.61 7.41 -18.45
CA GLN A 225 -16.78 7.80 -19.23
C GLN A 225 -16.96 6.72 -20.29
N GLY A 226 -18.10 6.02 -20.25
CA GLY A 226 -18.44 5.08 -21.31
C GLY A 226 -18.42 5.86 -22.62
N ALA A 227 -17.62 5.42 -23.59
CA ALA A 227 -17.73 5.91 -24.95
C ALA A 227 -19.17 5.69 -25.39
N THR A 228 -19.97 6.75 -25.39
CA THR A 228 -21.29 6.75 -26.00
C THR A 228 -21.05 6.43 -27.47
N SER A 229 -21.31 5.17 -27.83
CA SER A 229 -21.29 4.74 -29.22
C SER A 229 -22.55 5.33 -29.84
N GLU A 230 -22.42 6.47 -30.52
CA GLU A 230 -23.40 6.89 -31.53
C GLU A 230 -23.22 6.09 -32.82
#